data_AF-B7QDD0-F1
#
_entry.id   AF-B7QDD0-F1
#
_cell.length_a   1.000
_cell.length_b   1.000
_cell.length_c   1.000
_cell.angle_alpha   90.00
_cell.angle_beta   90.00
_cell.angle_gamma   90.00
#
_symmetry.space_group_name_H-M   'P 1'
#
loop_
_entity.id
_entity.type
_entity.pdbx_description
1 polymer ?
#
loop_
_entity_poly.entity_id
_entity_poly.type
_entity_poly.pdbx_seq_one_letter_code
_entity_poly.pdbx_strand_id
1 'polypeptide(L)'
;MPRKRFLKCVRWWKTLFFHCVDIACVNSFILFQEHRKENPDVPELSRSAYFDQLAFREELIQQIFEYDGAAQSGTPFSPHVPACHQPKRMERRRNCKLCYRKTKSQSRTNVFCAT
;
A
#
# COMPACT_ATOMS: atom_id res chain seq x y z
N MET A 1 0.99 -31.41 -3.33
CA MET A 1 2.01 -30.41 -3.68
C MET A 1 1.42 -29.42 -4.69
N PRO A 2 0.85 -28.28 -4.29
CA PRO A 2 0.29 -27.35 -5.27
C PRO A 2 1.44 -26.63 -5.98
N ARG A 3 1.48 -26.76 -7.32
CA ARG A 3 2.44 -26.07 -8.19
C ARG A 3 2.24 -24.56 -8.05
N LYS A 4 3.32 -23.81 -7.81
CA LYS A 4 3.34 -22.35 -7.86
C LYS A 4 2.72 -21.89 -9.17
N ARG A 5 1.58 -21.20 -9.11
CA ARG A 5 1.02 -20.46 -10.25
C ARG A 5 1.97 -19.30 -10.53
N PHE A 6 2.74 -19.38 -11.61
CA PHE A 6 3.39 -18.19 -12.16
C PHE A 6 2.29 -17.18 -12.52
N LEU A 7 2.34 -16.02 -11.86
CA LEU A 7 1.39 -14.93 -12.07
C LEU A 7 1.39 -14.53 -13.54
N LYS A 8 0.18 -14.40 -14.09
CA LYS A 8 -0.16 -13.97 -15.46
C LYS A 8 0.80 -12.89 -15.96
N CYS A 9 1.45 -13.13 -17.11
CA CYS A 9 2.41 -12.28 -17.81
C CYS A 9 2.61 -10.89 -17.18
N VAL A 10 3.50 -10.80 -16.20
CA VAL A 10 4.02 -9.51 -15.75
C VAL A 10 4.81 -8.90 -16.91
N ARG A 11 4.56 -7.63 -17.23
CA ARG A 11 5.39 -6.89 -18.19
C ARG A 11 6.86 -7.08 -17.78
N TRP A 12 7.73 -7.48 -18.70
CA TRP A 12 9.13 -7.88 -18.43
C TRP A 12 9.88 -6.89 -17.51
N TRP A 13 9.60 -5.60 -17.65
CA TRP A 13 10.22 -4.56 -16.84
C TRP A 13 9.90 -4.68 -15.35
N LYS A 14 8.70 -5.19 -14.98
CA LYS A 14 8.34 -5.44 -13.58
C LYS A 14 9.19 -6.54 -12.98
N THR A 15 9.43 -7.61 -13.74
CA THR A 15 10.32 -8.69 -13.33
C THR A 15 11.73 -8.17 -13.10
N LEU A 16 12.27 -7.39 -14.06
CA LEU A 16 13.58 -6.76 -13.90
C LEU A 16 13.63 -5.86 -12.65
N PHE A 17 12.61 -5.01 -12.46
CA PHE A 17 12.52 -4.13 -11.30
C PHE A 17 12.57 -4.90 -9.98
N PHE A 18 11.73 -5.94 -9.81
CA PHE A 18 11.72 -6.72 -8.57
C PHE A 18 13.03 -7.50 -8.36
N HIS A 19 13.69 -7.95 -9.43
CA HIS A 19 15.03 -8.53 -9.31
C HIS A 19 16.07 -7.50 -8.85
N CYS A 20 16.04 -6.28 -9.36
CA CYS A 20 16.93 -5.22 -8.89
C CYS A 20 16.69 -4.89 -7.41
N VAL A 21 15.44 -4.88 -6.95
CA VAL A 21 15.09 -4.71 -5.54
C VAL A 21 15.67 -5.84 -4.69
N ASP A 22 15.48 -7.10 -5.11
CA ASP A 22 16.04 -8.26 -4.39
C ASP A 22 17.57 -8.18 -4.28
N ILE A 23 18.26 -7.80 -5.37
CA ILE A 23 19.72 -7.60 -5.38
C ILE A 23 20.12 -6.47 -4.43
N ALA A 24 19.43 -5.33 -4.47
CA ALA A 24 19.71 -4.20 -3.61
C ALA A 24 19.54 -4.56 -2.13
N CYS A 25 18.48 -5.29 -1.76
CA CYS A 25 18.26 -5.76 -0.39
C CYS A 25 19.35 -6.70 0.12
N VAL A 26 19.89 -7.57 -0.73
CA VAL A 26 21.01 -8.46 -0.35
C VAL A 26 22.29 -7.65 -0.19
N ASN A 27 22.59 -6.76 -1.13
CA ASN A 27 23.80 -5.93 -1.09
C ASN A 27 23.81 -4.99 0.12
N SER A 28 22.70 -4.33 0.42
CA SER A 28 22.59 -3.46 1.59
C SER A 28 22.74 -4.25 2.90
N PHE A 29 22.24 -5.48 2.97
CA PHE A 29 22.43 -6.33 4.14
C PHE A 29 23.89 -6.72 4.36
N ILE A 30 24.64 -7.02 3.30
CA ILE A 30 26.08 -7.31 3.38
C ILE A 30 26.84 -6.08 3.90
N LEU A 31 26.57 -4.91 3.32
CA LEU A 31 27.18 -3.65 3.77
C LEU A 31 26.82 -3.34 5.23
N PHE A 32 25.58 -3.55 5.63
CA PHE A 32 25.13 -3.37 7.00
C PHE A 32 25.87 -4.29 7.97
N GLN A 33 26.04 -5.57 7.63
CA GLN A 33 26.80 -6.50 8.47
C GLN A 33 28.26 -6.06 8.63
N GLU A 34 28.90 -5.61 7.55
CA GLU A 34 30.29 -5.16 7.63
C GLU A 34 30.40 -3.88 8.47
N HIS A 35 29.50 -2.93 8.25
CA HIS A 35 29.44 -1.69 9.02
C HIS A 35 29.26 -1.96 10.53
N ARG A 36 28.46 -2.96 10.90
CA ARG A 36 28.31 -3.41 12.30
C ARG A 36 29.58 -4.00 12.89
N LYS A 37 30.35 -4.77 12.10
CA LYS A 37 31.64 -5.33 12.58
C LYS A 37 32.68 -4.24 12.80
N GLU A 38 32.72 -3.24 11.92
CA GLU A 38 33.65 -2.12 12.00
C GLU A 38 33.30 -1.14 13.12
N ASN A 39 32.03 -1.07 13.53
CA ASN A 39 31.52 -0.09 14.49
C ASN A 39 30.76 -0.78 15.65
N PRO A 40 31.44 -1.55 16.51
CA PRO A 40 30.80 -2.26 17.61
C PRO A 40 30.26 -1.31 18.71
N ASP A 41 30.83 -0.10 18.80
CA ASP A 41 30.52 0.86 19.86
C ASP A 41 29.29 1.72 19.57
N VAL A 42 28.73 1.64 18.35
CA VAL A 42 27.56 2.44 17.96
C VAL A 42 26.28 1.73 18.41
N PRO A 43 25.54 2.27 19.39
CA PRO A 43 24.36 1.59 19.94
C PRO A 43 23.23 1.42 18.91
N GLU A 44 23.14 2.30 17.92
CA GLU A 44 22.15 2.24 16.84
C GLU A 44 22.34 1.02 15.92
N LEU A 45 23.58 0.53 15.81
CA LEU A 45 23.95 -0.66 15.04
C LEU A 45 23.89 -1.94 15.87
N SER A 46 23.63 -1.82 17.17
CA SER A 46 23.54 -2.95 18.09
C SER A 46 22.27 -3.75 17.79
N ARG A 47 22.47 -4.98 17.31
CA ARG A 47 21.42 -5.98 17.11
C ARG A 47 21.90 -7.31 17.67
N SER A 48 20.96 -8.23 17.89
CA SER A 48 21.34 -9.57 18.30
C SER A 48 22.27 -10.22 17.27
N ALA A 49 23.09 -11.17 17.72
CA ALA A 49 23.95 -11.95 16.83
C ALA A 49 23.14 -12.79 15.81
N TYR A 50 21.85 -13.03 16.10
CA TYR A 50 20.92 -13.77 15.25
C TYR A 50 20.09 -12.87 14.33
N PHE A 51 20.50 -11.62 14.14
CA PHE A 51 19.82 -10.70 13.24
C PHE A 51 20.02 -11.16 11.79
N ASP A 52 18.99 -11.81 11.25
CA ASP A 52 19.01 -12.40 9.93
C ASP A 52 18.56 -11.41 8.85
N GLN A 53 18.62 -11.85 7.60
CA GLN A 53 18.25 -11.03 6.46
C GLN A 53 16.74 -10.70 6.44
N LEU A 54 15.90 -11.55 7.03
CA LEU A 54 14.47 -11.31 7.10
C LEU A 54 14.16 -10.16 8.06
N ALA A 55 14.72 -10.21 9.27
CA ALA A 55 14.59 -9.14 10.26
C ALA A 55 15.11 -7.80 9.72
N PHE A 56 16.23 -7.82 8.97
CA PHE A 56 16.74 -6.63 8.29
C PHE A 56 15.74 -6.05 7.29
N ARG A 57 15.08 -6.89 6.48
CA ARG A 57 14.08 -6.44 5.51
C ARG A 57 12.85 -5.87 6.19
N GLU A 58 12.36 -6.51 7.25
CA GLU A 58 11.20 -6.04 8.01
C GLU A 58 11.44 -4.64 8.59
N GLU A 59 12.61 -4.43 9.17
CA GLU A 59 12.98 -3.11 9.67
C GLU A 59 13.17 -2.06 8.59
N LEU A 60 13.83 -2.40 7.47
CA LEU A 60 13.94 -1.48 6.33
C LEU A 60 12.55 -1.04 5.84
N ILE A 61 11.60 -1.97 5.77
CA ILE A 61 10.22 -1.67 5.39
C ILE A 61 9.60 -0.70 6.39
N GLN A 62 9.76 -0.96 7.69
CA GLN A 62 9.24 -0.08 8.74
C GLN A 62 9.85 1.33 8.65
N GLN A 63 11.16 1.44 8.48
CA GLN A 63 11.85 2.73 8.33
C GLN A 63 11.36 3.51 7.10
N ILE A 64 11.12 2.83 5.98
CA ILE A 64 10.57 3.46 4.76
C ILE A 64 9.15 3.98 5.01
N PHE A 65 8.29 3.21 5.70
CA PHE A 65 6.94 3.67 6.03
C PHE A 65 6.91 4.81 7.04
N GLU A 66 7.79 4.78 8.05
CA GLU A 66 7.93 5.86 9.02
C GLU A 66 8.45 7.15 8.37
N TYR A 67 9.36 7.03 7.41
CA TYR A 67 9.84 8.16 6.60
C TYR A 67 8.70 8.82 5.81
N ASP A 68 7.85 8.00 5.16
CA ASP A 68 6.65 8.49 4.46
C ASP A 68 5.63 9.13 5.43
N GLY A 69 5.51 8.62 6.65
CA GLY A 69 4.64 9.18 7.70
C GLY A 69 5.13 10.54 8.22
N ALA A 70 6.45 10.70 8.37
CA ALA A 70 7.07 11.97 8.75
C ALA A 70 6.89 13.04 7.65
N ALA A 71 6.99 12.65 6.38
CA ALA A 71 6.71 13.53 5.24
C ALA A 71 5.21 13.91 5.12
N GLN A 72 4.30 13.06 5.61
CA GLN A 72 2.85 13.28 5.61
C GLN A 72 2.33 14.08 6.80
N SER A 73 3.17 14.48 7.75
CA SER A 73 2.79 15.32 8.90
C SER A 73 2.21 16.69 8.52
N GLY A 74 2.24 17.07 7.24
CA GLY A 74 1.54 18.26 6.69
C GLY A 74 0.07 18.04 6.28
N THR A 75 -0.46 16.83 6.28
CA THR A 75 -1.88 16.59 5.97
C THR A 75 -2.46 15.51 6.87
N PRO A 76 -3.49 15.80 7.70
CA PRO A 76 -4.15 14.77 8.46
C PRO A 76 -4.77 13.77 7.49
N PHE A 77 -4.36 12.51 7.62
CA PHE A 77 -5.04 11.38 7.00
C PHE A 77 -6.46 11.35 7.57
N SER A 78 -7.40 11.98 6.88
CA SER A 78 -8.81 11.91 7.25
C SER A 78 -9.20 10.43 7.18
N PRO A 79 -9.58 9.80 8.31
CA PRO A 79 -10.11 8.46 8.26
C PRO A 79 -11.26 8.48 7.28
N HIS A 80 -11.18 7.67 6.22
CA HIS A 80 -12.23 7.54 5.23
C HIS A 80 -13.39 6.81 5.89
N VAL A 81 -14.10 7.48 6.81
CA VAL A 81 -15.35 7.00 7.40
C VAL A 81 -16.29 6.85 6.22
N PRO A 82 -16.70 5.62 5.84
CA PRO A 82 -17.66 5.45 4.77
C PRO A 82 -18.93 6.18 5.22
N ALA A 83 -19.29 7.25 4.49
CA ALA A 83 -20.53 7.94 4.77
C ALA A 83 -21.66 6.92 4.74
N CYS A 84 -22.44 6.86 5.83
CA CYS A 84 -23.54 5.91 5.96
C CYS A 84 -24.67 6.34 5.03
N HIS A 85 -24.56 5.94 3.78
CA HIS A 85 -25.53 6.27 2.74
C HIS A 85 -26.85 5.51 3.00
N GLN A 86 -27.93 6.25 3.28
CA GLN A 86 -29.26 5.68 3.48
C GLN A 86 -30.22 6.09 2.34
N PRO A 87 -31.00 5.15 1.78
CA PRO A 87 -31.98 5.48 0.75
C PRO A 87 -33.18 6.20 1.37
N LYS A 88 -33.47 7.43 0.90
CA LYS A 88 -34.66 8.21 1.28
C LYS A 88 -35.59 8.38 0.08
N ARG A 89 -36.90 8.26 0.33
CA ARG A 89 -37.95 8.58 -0.65
C ARG A 89 -38.32 10.05 -0.55
N MET A 90 -38.41 10.74 -1.68
CA MET A 90 -38.87 12.13 -1.77
C MET A 90 -40.14 12.21 -2.63
N GLU A 91 -40.99 13.20 -2.38
CA GLU A 91 -42.22 13.43 -3.16
C GLU A 91 -41.91 13.71 -4.64
N ARG A 92 -40.88 14.52 -4.91
CA ARG A 92 -40.50 14.91 -6.26
C ARG A 92 -39.58 13.88 -6.93
N ARG A 93 -40.03 13.30 -8.04
CA ARG A 93 -39.23 12.41 -8.89
C ARG A 93 -38.19 13.18 -9.72
N ARG A 94 -36.94 12.71 -9.74
CA ARG A 94 -35.85 13.23 -10.57
C ARG A 94 -35.28 12.13 -11.47
N ASN A 95 -34.49 12.51 -12.47
CA ASN A 95 -33.85 11.54 -13.36
C ASN A 95 -32.78 10.73 -12.61
N CYS A 96 -32.80 9.41 -12.79
CA CYS A 96 -31.85 8.48 -12.22
C CYS A 96 -30.49 8.64 -12.91
N LYS A 97 -29.47 9.10 -12.16
CA LYS A 97 -28.11 9.26 -12.69
C LYS A 97 -27.47 7.93 -13.11
N LEU A 98 -27.78 6.82 -12.44
CA LEU A 98 -27.22 5.51 -12.76
C LEU A 98 -27.73 4.98 -14.09
N CYS A 99 -29.05 5.04 -14.32
CA CYS A 99 -29.66 4.68 -15.60
C CYS A 99 -29.14 5.58 -16.73
N TYR A 100 -29.09 6.90 -16.49
CA TYR A 100 -28.58 7.82 -17.51
C TYR A 100 -27.11 7.54 -17.86
N ARG A 101 -26.25 7.18 -16.89
CA ARG A 101 -24.86 6.82 -17.17
C ARG A 101 -24.73 5.50 -17.95
N LYS A 102 -25.53 4.48 -17.60
CA LYS A 102 -25.42 3.13 -18.17
C LYS A 102 -26.03 3.01 -19.56
N THR A 103 -27.21 3.59 -19.76
CA THR A 103 -28.04 3.37 -20.96
C THR A 103 -28.42 4.67 -21.68
N LYS A 104 -27.99 5.83 -21.16
CA LYS A 104 -28.40 7.17 -21.66
C LYS A 104 -29.92 7.40 -21.66
N SER A 105 -30.67 6.52 -21.00
CA SER A 105 -32.12 6.62 -20.88
C SER A 105 -32.53 7.43 -19.66
N GLN A 106 -33.57 8.25 -19.81
CA GLN A 106 -34.13 9.06 -18.73
C GLN A 106 -35.18 8.27 -17.97
N SER A 107 -34.77 7.54 -16.93
CA SER A 107 -35.68 6.91 -15.98
C SER A 107 -35.88 7.81 -14.77
N ARG A 108 -37.12 7.99 -14.31
CA ARG A 108 -37.45 8.84 -13.14
C ARG A 108 -37.49 7.99 -11.87
N THR A 109 -36.80 8.45 -10.82
CA THR A 109 -36.77 7.83 -9.48
C THR A 109 -37.21 8.84 -8.42
N ASN A 110 -37.89 8.36 -7.38
CA ASN A 110 -38.15 9.10 -6.14
C ASN A 110 -37.26 8.66 -4.97
N VAL A 111 -36.35 7.71 -5.19
CA VAL A 111 -35.41 7.21 -4.16
C VAL A 111 -34.04 7.85 -4.39
N PHE A 112 -33.46 8.43 -3.35
CA PHE A 112 -32.18 9.11 -3.38
C PHE A 112 -31.29 8.65 -2.23
N CYS A 113 -30.00 8.64 -2.50
CA CYS A 113 -28.96 8.38 -1.51
C CYS A 113 -28.79 9.64 -0.66
N ALA A 114 -29.16 9.59 0.63
CA ALA A 114 -28.85 10.62 1.61
C ALA A 114 -27.55 10.23 2.34
N THR A 115 -26.63 11.19 2.46
CA THR A 115 -25.42 11.08 3.28
C THR A 115 -25.76 11.36 4.74
#